data_AF-A0A925VBD4-F1
#
_entry.id   AF-A0A925VBD4-F1
#
_cell.length_a   1.000
_cell.length_b   1.000
_cell.length_c   1.000
_cell.angle_alpha   90.00
_cell.angle_beta   90.00
_cell.angle_gamma   90.00
#
_symmetry.space_group_name_H-M   'P 1'
#
loop_
_entity.id
_entity.type
_entity.pdbx_description
1 polymer ?
#
loop_
_entity_poly.entity_id
_entity_poly.type
_entity_poly.pdbx_seq_one_letter_code
_entity_poly.pdbx_strand_id
1 'polypeptide(L)'
;FYGVAPGDGAPDSEGFRATPVAGHYGGVLTHGSVLATHALPQASSPIHRGLTVRERLLCNDLPPPPPGVVNEAPEVDPGQSTRERYGQHSADPACSGCHELLDPLGFGFEHYDAVGRWRDQDAGVAVDASGSIIGSADGDVPFDGAAELATLLAASEQAQRCYAQQWSTFALGGVVDDPGLECIAEQVGDALLAADLRLDATVLAMVSAPGFARRRDDDTAPPSGDDGGSSGGEPMGSDTAGADESSGAPPSDPLLEVTVVQTGLWAQGECNEVTATNVSDAAVTWAVRFTLEGEITSLWNAVTTADGDDTVFSGAPHNLSIEPAASAQFGFCLAY
;
A
#
# COMPACT_ATOMS: atom_id res chain seq x y z
N PHE A 1 1.39 33.59 -6.75
CA PHE A 1 2.14 32.32 -6.91
C PHE A 1 1.40 31.38 -7.85
N TYR A 2 0.12 31.08 -7.61
CA TYR A 2 -0.70 30.22 -8.48
C TYR A 2 -1.52 30.98 -9.54
N GLY A 3 -1.16 32.23 -9.86
CA GLY A 3 -1.86 33.01 -10.90
C GLY A 3 -3.35 33.31 -10.65
N VAL A 4 -3.88 32.97 -9.48
CA VAL A 4 -5.31 33.13 -9.15
C VAL A 4 -5.62 34.62 -8.97
N ALA A 5 -6.33 35.20 -9.93
CA ALA A 5 -6.88 36.54 -9.82
C ALA A 5 -8.04 36.54 -8.81
N PRO A 6 -8.28 37.61 -8.03
CA PRO A 6 -9.46 37.69 -7.17
C PRO A 6 -10.73 37.46 -7.97
N GLY A 7 -11.66 36.66 -7.45
CA GLY A 7 -12.95 36.42 -8.11
C GLY A 7 -13.73 37.69 -8.35
N ASP A 8 -14.71 37.62 -9.26
CA ASP A 8 -15.65 38.71 -9.50
C ASP A 8 -16.66 38.82 -8.33
N GLY A 9 -17.23 40.02 -8.13
CA GLY A 9 -18.28 40.26 -7.14
C GLY A 9 -17.80 40.79 -5.79
N ALA A 10 -18.76 41.03 -4.87
CA ALA A 10 -18.46 41.44 -3.50
C ALA A 10 -18.12 40.22 -2.63
N PRO A 11 -17.24 40.36 -1.61
CA PRO A 11 -17.08 39.33 -0.59
C PRO A 11 -18.42 39.05 0.11
N ASP A 12 -18.60 37.82 0.59
CA ASP A 12 -19.72 37.45 1.44
C ASP A 12 -19.63 38.10 2.83
N SER A 13 -20.59 37.80 3.71
CA SER A 13 -20.66 38.35 5.06
C SER A 13 -19.45 37.97 5.94
N GLU A 14 -18.71 36.93 5.57
CA GLU A 14 -17.51 36.47 6.26
C GLU A 14 -16.22 37.00 5.60
N GLY A 15 -16.34 37.77 4.52
CA GLY A 15 -15.22 38.35 3.80
C GLY A 15 -14.58 37.40 2.78
N PHE A 16 -15.17 36.24 2.52
CA PHE A 16 -14.70 35.33 1.49
C PHE A 16 -15.26 35.68 0.12
N ARG A 17 -14.50 35.38 -0.94
CA ARG A 17 -14.94 35.56 -2.31
C ARG A 17 -14.63 34.31 -3.11
N ALA A 18 -15.68 33.71 -3.67
CA ALA A 18 -15.55 32.61 -4.61
C ALA A 18 -14.68 33.07 -5.80
N THR A 19 -13.61 32.34 -6.04
CA THR A 19 -12.66 32.67 -7.08
C THR A 19 -12.51 31.47 -8.00
N PRO A 20 -12.89 31.58 -9.28
CA PRO A 20 -12.74 30.48 -10.21
C PRO A 20 -11.25 30.20 -10.40
N VAL A 21 -10.85 28.98 -10.04
CA VAL A 21 -9.53 28.46 -10.35
C VAL A 21 -9.65 27.84 -11.73
N ALA A 22 -9.35 28.61 -12.77
CA ALA A 22 -9.43 28.12 -14.15
C ALA A 22 -8.20 27.23 -14.47
N GLY A 23 -8.41 26.19 -15.28
CA GLY A 23 -7.34 25.40 -15.89
C GLY A 23 -6.84 24.27 -14.99
N HIS A 24 -5.53 24.29 -14.71
CA HIS A 24 -4.77 23.14 -14.21
C HIS A 24 -4.76 22.95 -12.69
N TYR A 25 -5.57 23.71 -11.94
CA TYR A 25 -5.55 23.68 -10.48
C TYR A 25 -6.95 23.37 -9.96
N GLY A 26 -7.21 22.10 -9.70
CA GLY A 26 -8.49 21.59 -9.26
C GLY A 26 -8.36 20.29 -8.45
N GLY A 27 -9.17 20.19 -7.40
CA GLY A 27 -9.21 19.00 -6.54
C GLY A 27 -7.98 18.84 -5.63
N VAL A 28 -7.94 17.71 -4.93
CA VAL A 28 -6.91 17.41 -3.91
C VAL A 28 -5.56 17.12 -4.56
N LEU A 29 -5.54 16.36 -5.66
CA LEU A 29 -4.30 15.90 -6.31
C LEU A 29 -3.41 17.04 -6.83
N THR A 30 -4.01 18.14 -7.26
CA THR A 30 -3.27 19.30 -7.79
C THR A 30 -3.15 20.43 -6.76
N HIS A 31 -3.55 20.17 -5.51
CA HIS A 31 -3.42 21.14 -4.44
C HIS A 31 -1.95 21.37 -4.11
N GLY A 32 -1.54 22.64 -4.00
CA GLY A 32 -0.13 23.01 -3.80
C GLY A 32 0.52 22.37 -2.58
N SER A 33 -0.23 22.15 -1.49
CA SER A 33 0.29 21.45 -0.30
C SER A 33 0.58 19.97 -0.57
N VAL A 34 -0.26 19.29 -1.35
CA VAL A 34 -0.07 17.87 -1.71
C VAL A 34 1.14 17.77 -2.63
N LEU A 35 1.17 18.58 -3.70
CA LEU A 35 2.27 18.59 -4.66
C LEU A 35 3.63 18.90 -4.03
N ALA A 36 3.68 19.80 -3.05
CA ALA A 36 4.91 20.18 -2.36
C ALA A 36 5.32 19.19 -1.25
N THR A 37 4.37 18.59 -0.53
CA THR A 37 4.67 17.58 0.51
C THR A 37 5.28 16.33 -0.11
N HIS A 38 4.91 16.00 -1.35
CA HIS A 38 5.44 14.86 -2.10
C HIS A 38 6.49 15.27 -3.14
N ALA A 39 7.23 16.35 -2.88
CA ALA A 39 8.37 16.77 -3.69
C ALA A 39 9.68 16.63 -2.88
N LEU A 40 10.80 16.76 -3.59
CA LEU A 40 12.12 16.92 -2.98
C LEU A 40 12.46 18.41 -2.85
N PRO A 41 13.42 18.79 -1.99
CA PRO A 41 13.76 20.21 -1.78
C PRO A 41 14.05 21.02 -3.05
N GLN A 42 14.56 20.35 -4.10
CA GLN A 42 14.98 21.01 -5.35
C GLN A 42 14.26 20.52 -6.61
N ALA A 43 13.34 19.55 -6.52
CA ALA A 43 12.69 18.95 -7.70
C ALA A 43 11.33 18.32 -7.36
N SER A 44 10.46 18.16 -8.36
CA SER A 44 9.31 17.26 -8.22
C SER A 44 9.81 15.81 -8.03
N SER A 45 8.97 14.97 -7.42
CA SER A 45 9.23 13.54 -7.27
C SER A 45 8.06 12.75 -7.84
N PRO A 46 8.16 12.22 -9.07
CA PRO A 46 7.12 11.34 -9.61
C PRO A 46 6.94 10.10 -8.73
N ILE A 47 8.01 9.54 -8.18
CA ILE A 47 7.96 8.38 -7.27
C ILE A 47 7.04 8.67 -6.07
N HIS A 48 7.27 9.74 -5.32
CA HIS A 48 6.48 10.01 -4.10
C HIS A 48 5.03 10.38 -4.41
N ARG A 49 4.79 11.08 -5.53
CA ARG A 49 3.42 11.41 -5.96
C ARG A 49 2.67 10.15 -6.40
N GLY A 50 3.31 9.29 -7.20
CA GLY A 50 2.77 7.99 -7.60
C GLY A 50 2.51 7.07 -6.42
N LEU A 51 3.45 6.99 -5.48
CA LEU A 51 3.32 6.22 -4.23
C LEU A 51 2.14 6.67 -3.41
N THR A 52 1.95 7.99 -3.30
CA THR A 52 0.80 8.55 -2.57
C THR A 52 -0.53 8.15 -3.23
N VAL A 53 -0.62 8.17 -4.56
CA VAL A 53 -1.83 7.70 -5.25
C VAL A 53 -2.04 6.20 -4.99
N ARG A 54 -0.99 5.40 -5.14
CA ARG A 54 -1.01 3.95 -4.97
C ARG A 54 -1.46 3.52 -3.56
N GLU A 55 -0.80 4.02 -2.52
CA GLU A 55 -1.08 3.60 -1.15
C GLU A 55 -2.29 4.34 -0.56
N ARG A 56 -2.41 5.65 -0.80
CA ARG A 56 -3.42 6.48 -0.10
C ARG A 56 -4.75 6.59 -0.83
N LEU A 57 -4.76 6.38 -2.15
CA LEU A 57 -5.99 6.50 -2.95
C LEU A 57 -6.44 5.17 -3.54
N LEU A 58 -5.55 4.18 -3.72
CA LEU A 58 -5.91 2.84 -4.18
C LEU A 58 -5.80 1.78 -3.07
N CYS A 59 -5.25 2.13 -1.89
CA CYS A 59 -5.06 1.22 -0.75
C CYS A 59 -4.34 -0.06 -1.18
N ASN A 60 -3.37 0.10 -2.05
CA ASN A 60 -2.55 -0.98 -2.56
C ASN A 60 -1.13 -0.75 -2.04
N ASP A 61 -0.81 -1.38 -0.92
CA ASP A 61 0.48 -1.25 -0.28
C ASP A 61 1.58 -1.88 -1.13
N LEU A 62 2.73 -1.21 -1.18
CA LEU A 62 3.91 -1.72 -1.86
C LEU A 62 4.88 -2.33 -0.85
N PRO A 63 5.53 -3.45 -1.19
CA PRO A 63 6.56 -4.01 -0.34
C PRO A 63 7.71 -2.99 -0.18
N PRO A 64 8.45 -3.04 0.94
CA PRO A 64 9.62 -2.21 1.10
C PRO A 64 10.64 -2.46 -0.02
N PRO A 65 11.44 -1.45 -0.39
CA PRO A 65 12.45 -1.61 -1.42
C PRO A 65 13.44 -2.73 -1.05
N PRO A 66 13.98 -3.48 -2.03
CA PRO A 66 14.90 -4.58 -1.78
C PRO A 66 16.09 -4.16 -0.90
N PRO A 67 16.58 -5.04 0.01
CA PRO A 67 17.75 -4.72 0.83
C PRO A 67 18.99 -4.45 -0.03
N GLY A 68 19.75 -3.40 0.33
CA GLY A 68 21.04 -3.10 -0.31
C GLY A 68 20.98 -2.30 -1.61
N VAL A 69 19.80 -1.86 -2.05
CA VAL A 69 19.67 -0.93 -3.19
C VAL A 69 19.86 0.52 -2.75
N VAL A 70 20.49 1.33 -3.61
CA VAL A 70 20.67 2.77 -3.36
C VAL A 70 19.33 3.46 -3.60
N ASN A 71 18.63 3.80 -2.51
CA ASN A 71 17.36 4.52 -2.54
C ASN A 71 17.56 6.05 -2.58
N GLU A 72 18.41 6.52 -3.48
CA GLU A 72 18.62 7.95 -3.68
C GLU A 72 17.96 8.41 -4.97
N ALA A 73 17.25 9.54 -4.91
CA ALA A 73 16.68 10.14 -6.11
C ALA A 73 17.80 10.56 -7.07
N PRO A 74 17.61 10.43 -8.39
CA PRO A 74 18.59 10.88 -9.36
C PRO A 74 18.90 12.36 -9.16
N GLU A 75 20.20 12.71 -9.23
CA GLU A 75 20.64 14.10 -9.12
C GLU A 75 19.89 15.00 -10.10
N VAL A 76 19.66 16.25 -9.70
CA VAL A 76 18.99 17.23 -10.57
C VAL A 76 19.97 17.67 -11.65
N ASP A 77 19.66 17.32 -12.90
CA ASP A 77 20.40 17.74 -14.08
C ASP A 77 19.55 18.75 -14.89
N PRO A 78 19.98 20.01 -15.03
CA PRO A 78 19.27 21.01 -15.84
C PRO A 78 19.14 20.66 -17.33
N GLY A 79 19.92 19.71 -17.84
CA GLY A 79 19.89 19.23 -19.21
C GLY A 79 18.98 18.02 -19.44
N GLN A 80 18.36 17.46 -18.39
CA GLN A 80 17.46 16.32 -18.47
C GLN A 80 16.13 16.66 -17.79
N SER A 81 15.03 16.36 -18.47
CA SER A 81 13.71 16.41 -17.84
C SER A 81 13.63 15.42 -16.68
N THR A 82 12.75 15.69 -15.74
CA THR A 82 12.48 14.81 -14.60
C THR A 82 12.01 13.44 -15.10
N ARG A 83 11.17 13.34 -16.12
CA ARG A 83 10.81 12.06 -16.74
C ARG A 83 12.04 11.29 -17.24
N GLU A 84 12.98 11.94 -17.92
CA GLU A 84 14.22 11.29 -18.40
C GLU A 84 15.10 10.81 -17.25
N ARG A 85 15.26 11.62 -16.19
CA ARG A 85 16.07 11.26 -15.02
C ARG A 85 15.53 10.04 -14.28
N TYR A 86 14.21 9.98 -14.08
CA TYR A 86 13.57 8.88 -13.36
C TYR A 86 13.36 7.64 -14.25
N GLY A 87 13.14 7.81 -15.56
CA GLY A 87 12.98 6.68 -16.50
C GLY A 87 14.21 5.78 -16.63
N GLN A 88 15.41 6.29 -16.30
CA GLN A 88 16.63 5.47 -16.24
C GLN A 88 16.59 4.43 -15.10
N HIS A 89 15.97 4.77 -13.97
CA HIS A 89 15.83 3.85 -12.84
C HIS A 89 14.82 2.75 -13.14
N SER A 90 13.72 3.07 -13.84
CA SER A 90 12.71 2.09 -14.23
C SER A 90 13.25 1.04 -15.23
N ALA A 91 14.38 1.32 -15.89
CA ALA A 91 15.04 0.39 -16.79
C ALA A 91 16.01 -0.58 -16.10
N ASP A 92 16.36 -0.37 -14.83
CA ASP A 92 17.17 -1.29 -14.04
C ASP A 92 16.32 -2.49 -13.59
N PRO A 93 16.69 -3.74 -13.93
CA PRO A 93 15.95 -4.93 -13.50
C PRO A 93 15.77 -5.07 -11.98
N ALA A 94 16.66 -4.46 -11.18
CA ALA A 94 16.55 -4.47 -9.71
C ALA A 94 15.49 -3.48 -9.19
N CYS A 95 15.11 -2.48 -9.99
CA CYS A 95 14.20 -1.40 -9.61
C CYS A 95 12.86 -1.46 -10.34
N SER A 96 12.81 -2.08 -11.53
CA SER A 96 11.65 -2.05 -12.42
C SER A 96 10.39 -2.64 -11.79
N GLY A 97 10.51 -3.66 -10.94
CA GLY A 97 9.36 -4.34 -10.34
C GLY A 97 8.47 -3.45 -9.48
N CYS A 98 9.03 -2.52 -8.71
CA CYS A 98 8.24 -1.55 -7.94
C CYS A 98 7.93 -0.30 -8.78
N HIS A 99 8.88 0.13 -9.62
CA HIS A 99 8.77 1.34 -10.40
C HIS A 99 7.70 1.27 -11.49
N GLU A 100 7.39 0.09 -12.03
CA GLU A 100 6.29 -0.09 -12.99
C GLU A 100 4.92 0.32 -12.41
N LEU A 101 4.74 0.19 -11.10
CA LEU A 101 3.49 0.54 -10.41
C LEU A 101 3.44 2.00 -9.94
N LEU A 102 4.58 2.67 -9.87
CA LEU A 102 4.75 4.00 -9.28
C LEU A 102 4.97 5.08 -10.32
N ASP A 103 5.96 4.89 -11.18
CA ASP A 103 6.41 5.92 -12.10
C ASP A 103 5.31 6.35 -13.08
N PRO A 104 4.52 5.43 -13.69
CA PRO A 104 3.43 5.82 -14.57
C PRO A 104 2.36 6.67 -13.87
N LEU A 105 2.03 6.39 -12.61
CA LEU A 105 1.12 7.23 -11.81
C LEU A 105 1.74 8.60 -11.54
N GLY A 106 3.01 8.60 -11.13
CA GLY A 106 3.78 9.78 -10.77
C GLY A 106 3.99 10.76 -11.93
N PHE A 107 4.22 10.24 -13.14
CA PHE A 107 4.45 11.06 -14.32
C PHE A 107 3.22 11.89 -14.72
N GLY A 108 2.01 11.48 -14.31
CA GLY A 108 0.81 12.29 -14.41
C GLY A 108 0.91 13.69 -13.81
N PHE A 109 1.81 13.87 -12.86
CA PHE A 109 2.00 15.13 -12.14
C PHE A 109 3.11 16.00 -12.71
N GLU A 110 3.72 15.62 -13.83
CA GLU A 110 4.94 16.29 -14.29
C GLU A 110 4.70 17.67 -14.91
N HIS A 111 3.46 18.06 -15.14
CA HIS A 111 3.16 19.46 -15.38
C HIS A 111 3.29 20.34 -14.12
N TYR A 112 3.52 19.77 -12.93
CA TYR A 112 3.68 20.52 -11.69
C TYR A 112 5.12 20.42 -11.17
N ASP A 113 5.76 21.57 -10.97
CA ASP A 113 7.08 21.63 -10.35
C ASP A 113 7.06 21.23 -8.86
N ALA A 114 8.22 21.29 -8.19
CA ALA A 114 8.40 20.91 -6.79
C ALA A 114 7.44 21.61 -5.82
N VAL A 115 6.95 22.80 -6.17
CA VAL A 115 6.08 23.63 -5.32
C VAL A 115 4.70 23.81 -5.94
N GLY A 116 4.36 22.98 -6.92
CA GLY A 116 3.05 22.91 -7.54
C GLY A 116 2.77 23.98 -8.59
N ARG A 117 3.77 24.68 -9.15
CA ARG A 117 3.55 25.57 -10.29
C ARG A 117 3.44 24.78 -11.57
N TRP A 118 2.58 25.25 -12.47
CA TRP A 118 2.38 24.63 -13.77
C TRP A 118 3.57 24.92 -14.67
N ARG A 119 3.98 23.92 -15.46
CA ARG A 119 5.02 24.01 -16.47
C ARG A 119 4.61 23.25 -17.73
N ASP A 120 4.72 23.91 -18.87
CA ASP A 120 4.57 23.25 -20.18
C ASP A 120 5.86 22.57 -20.63
N GLN A 121 6.99 22.95 -20.03
CA GLN A 121 8.32 22.43 -20.34
C GLN A 121 9.12 22.08 -19.09
N ASP A 122 9.94 21.04 -19.20
CA ASP A 122 10.99 20.66 -18.25
C ASP A 122 12.33 20.65 -18.96
N ALA A 123 13.37 21.24 -18.39
CA ALA A 123 14.70 21.26 -19.02
C ALA A 123 14.71 21.70 -20.51
N GLY A 124 13.74 22.52 -20.92
CA GLY A 124 13.57 22.98 -22.32
C GLY A 124 12.89 21.99 -23.27
N VAL A 125 12.37 20.87 -22.75
CA VAL A 125 11.58 19.87 -23.49
C VAL A 125 10.12 19.98 -23.07
N ALA A 126 9.18 19.76 -23.99
CA ALA A 126 7.76 19.70 -23.63
C ALA A 126 7.50 18.59 -22.60
N VAL A 127 6.70 18.89 -21.58
CA VAL A 127 6.32 17.89 -20.58
C VAL A 127 5.47 16.79 -21.23
N ASP A 128 5.84 15.55 -20.99
CA ASP A 128 5.01 14.37 -21.22
C ASP A 128 4.43 13.92 -19.89
N ALA A 129 3.12 14.13 -19.70
CA ALA A 129 2.38 13.74 -18.50
C ALA A 129 1.54 12.46 -18.70
N SER A 130 1.80 11.69 -19.77
CA SER A 130 1.12 10.42 -19.99
C SER A 130 1.46 9.40 -18.90
N GLY A 131 0.49 8.65 -18.46
CA GLY A 131 0.65 7.66 -17.41
C GLY A 131 -0.35 6.52 -17.55
N SER A 132 -0.24 5.57 -16.63
CA SER A 132 -1.19 4.47 -16.52
C SER A 132 -1.41 4.12 -15.06
N ILE A 133 -2.64 3.79 -14.71
CA ILE A 133 -2.96 3.07 -13.48
C ILE A 133 -2.77 1.59 -13.81
N ILE A 134 -1.73 0.96 -13.24
CA ILE A 134 -1.38 -0.45 -13.51
C ILE A 134 -1.64 -1.28 -12.25
N GLY A 135 -2.14 -2.50 -12.36
CA GLY A 135 -2.38 -3.39 -11.22
C GLY A 135 -3.47 -2.87 -10.27
N SER A 136 -4.46 -2.15 -10.80
CA SER A 136 -5.65 -1.77 -10.02
C SER A 136 -6.71 -2.86 -10.10
N ALA A 137 -7.60 -2.94 -9.12
CA ALA A 137 -8.71 -3.88 -9.14
C ALA A 137 -9.72 -3.57 -10.27
N ASP A 138 -9.73 -2.31 -10.76
CA ASP A 138 -10.54 -1.87 -11.90
C ASP A 138 -9.86 -2.11 -13.26
N GLY A 139 -8.65 -2.69 -13.25
CA GLY A 139 -7.84 -3.00 -14.43
C GLY A 139 -6.82 -1.91 -14.78
N ASP A 140 -6.06 -2.17 -15.85
CA ASP A 140 -5.02 -1.26 -16.32
C ASP A 140 -5.60 -0.19 -17.24
N VAL A 141 -5.41 1.09 -16.89
CA VAL A 141 -6.02 2.22 -17.61
C VAL A 141 -5.00 3.34 -17.88
N PRO A 142 -4.78 3.75 -19.14
CA PRO A 142 -3.92 4.89 -19.47
C PRO A 142 -4.63 6.23 -19.19
N PHE A 143 -3.84 7.28 -18.99
CA PHE A 143 -4.33 8.65 -18.79
C PHE A 143 -3.27 9.69 -19.22
N ASP A 144 -3.68 10.94 -19.40
CA ASP A 144 -2.80 12.08 -19.64
C ASP A 144 -3.00 13.17 -18.58
N GLY A 145 -2.04 13.28 -17.67
CA GLY A 145 -1.99 14.29 -16.64
C GLY A 145 -2.91 14.05 -15.42
N ALA A 146 -2.65 14.83 -14.37
CA ALA A 146 -3.29 14.67 -13.06
C ALA A 146 -4.81 14.89 -13.07
N ALA A 147 -5.35 15.67 -14.03
CA ALA A 147 -6.78 15.93 -14.12
C ALA A 147 -7.56 14.69 -14.63
N GLU A 148 -7.02 14.01 -15.64
CA GLU A 148 -7.61 12.76 -16.13
C GLU A 148 -7.44 11.65 -15.08
N LEU A 149 -6.25 11.54 -14.46
CA LEU A 149 -6.02 10.64 -13.33
C LEU A 149 -7.06 10.86 -12.20
N ALA A 150 -7.31 12.10 -11.80
CA ALA A 150 -8.32 12.40 -10.78
C ALA A 150 -9.73 11.94 -11.18
N THR A 151 -10.08 12.06 -12.47
CA THR A 151 -11.37 11.64 -13.00
C THR A 151 -11.50 10.12 -12.97
N LEU A 152 -10.45 9.40 -13.37
CA LEU A 152 -10.41 7.93 -13.34
C LEU A 152 -10.48 7.40 -11.91
N LEU A 153 -9.71 7.98 -10.98
CA LEU A 153 -9.77 7.61 -9.56
C LEU A 153 -11.14 7.90 -8.96
N ALA A 154 -11.79 9.00 -9.30
CA ALA A 154 -13.15 9.27 -8.81
C ALA A 154 -14.18 8.24 -9.30
N ALA A 155 -13.97 7.65 -10.48
CA ALA A 155 -14.83 6.62 -11.07
C ALA A 155 -14.47 5.18 -10.62
N SER A 156 -13.31 4.99 -10.00
CA SER A 156 -12.79 3.70 -9.55
C SER A 156 -13.49 3.23 -8.27
N GLU A 157 -14.07 2.02 -8.30
CA GLU A 157 -14.68 1.43 -7.10
C GLU A 157 -13.58 1.14 -6.07
N GLN A 158 -12.39 0.70 -6.50
CA GLN A 158 -11.24 0.52 -5.61
C GLN A 158 -10.92 1.80 -4.84
N ALA A 159 -10.84 2.94 -5.52
CA ALA A 159 -10.54 4.21 -4.89
C ALA A 159 -11.67 4.69 -3.96
N GLN A 160 -12.93 4.43 -4.32
CA GLN A 160 -14.08 4.75 -3.47
C GLN A 160 -14.08 3.90 -2.18
N ARG A 161 -13.73 2.62 -2.27
CA ARG A 161 -13.55 1.74 -1.10
C ARG A 161 -12.34 2.15 -0.27
N CYS A 162 -11.22 2.49 -0.91
CA CYS A 162 -10.05 3.03 -0.21
C CYS A 162 -10.38 4.31 0.55
N TYR A 163 -11.18 5.22 -0.03
CA TYR A 163 -11.65 6.41 0.67
C TYR A 163 -12.39 6.06 1.98
N ALA A 164 -13.29 5.07 1.94
CA ALA A 164 -13.98 4.59 3.14
C ALA A 164 -13.02 3.96 4.17
N GLN A 165 -12.02 3.21 3.72
CA GLN A 165 -10.98 2.63 4.58
C GLN A 165 -10.12 3.70 5.26
N GLN A 166 -9.60 4.68 4.52
CA GLN A 166 -8.80 5.76 5.07
C GLN A 166 -9.59 6.59 6.10
N TRP A 167 -10.86 6.88 5.82
CA TRP A 167 -11.74 7.57 6.77
C TRP A 167 -12.02 6.75 8.03
N SER A 168 -12.30 5.46 7.88
CA SER A 168 -12.55 4.57 9.02
C SER A 168 -11.31 4.45 9.91
N THR A 169 -10.14 4.28 9.30
CA THR A 169 -8.83 4.24 9.98
C THR A 169 -8.61 5.51 10.79
N PHE A 170 -8.76 6.67 10.15
CA PHE A 170 -8.56 7.96 10.80
C PHE A 170 -9.57 8.21 11.92
N ALA A 171 -10.86 7.97 11.67
CA ALA A 171 -11.94 8.30 12.60
C ALA A 171 -11.93 7.42 13.86
N LEU A 172 -11.53 6.15 13.72
CA LEU A 172 -11.54 5.17 14.82
C LEU A 172 -10.17 5.04 15.50
N GLY A 173 -9.13 5.70 14.97
CA GLY A 173 -7.76 5.58 15.47
C GLY A 173 -7.20 4.17 15.37
N GLY A 174 -7.72 3.37 14.43
CA GLY A 174 -7.32 1.99 14.22
C GLY A 174 -5.96 1.89 13.55
N VAL A 175 -5.30 0.75 13.75
CA VAL A 175 -4.09 0.39 13.00
C VAL A 175 -4.54 -0.24 11.67
N VAL A 176 -3.80 0.01 10.60
CA VAL A 176 -3.94 -0.74 9.34
C VAL A 176 -3.76 -2.24 9.67
N ASP A 177 -4.52 -3.12 9.01
CA ASP A 177 -4.54 -4.57 9.26
C ASP A 177 -5.22 -5.03 10.58
N ASP A 178 -6.02 -4.17 11.22
CA ASP A 178 -6.97 -4.60 12.27
C ASP A 178 -8.22 -5.23 11.59
N PRO A 179 -8.50 -6.54 11.76
CA PRO A 179 -9.64 -7.20 11.11
C PRO A 179 -10.99 -6.58 11.47
N GLY A 180 -11.11 -6.01 12.68
CA GLY A 180 -12.29 -5.28 13.11
C GLY A 180 -12.46 -3.95 12.38
N LEU A 181 -11.36 -3.29 12.03
CA LEU A 181 -11.36 -2.06 11.24
C LEU A 181 -11.69 -2.34 9.77
N GLU A 182 -11.16 -3.42 9.20
CA GLU A 182 -11.46 -3.86 7.83
C GLU A 182 -12.94 -4.12 7.62
N CYS A 183 -13.57 -4.87 8.52
CA CYS A 183 -15.01 -5.13 8.48
C CYS A 183 -15.85 -3.84 8.57
N ILE A 184 -15.39 -2.85 9.35
CA ILE A 184 -16.06 -1.55 9.42
C ILE A 184 -15.84 -0.77 8.12
N ALA A 185 -14.62 -0.74 7.59
CA ALA A 185 -14.30 -0.08 6.34
C ALA A 185 -15.11 -0.63 5.17
N GLU A 186 -15.30 -1.95 5.10
CA GLU A 186 -16.15 -2.60 4.10
C GLU A 186 -17.61 -2.15 4.22
N GLN A 187 -18.19 -2.20 5.42
CA GLN A 187 -19.56 -1.71 5.67
C GLN A 187 -19.75 -0.24 5.31
N VAL A 188 -18.77 0.60 5.63
CA VAL A 188 -18.78 2.02 5.30
C VAL A 188 -18.64 2.24 3.79
N GLY A 189 -17.81 1.43 3.11
CA GLY A 189 -17.66 1.42 1.67
C GLY A 189 -18.96 1.06 0.96
N ASP A 190 -19.62 -0.02 1.37
CA ASP A 190 -20.91 -0.43 0.79
C ASP A 190 -21.99 0.65 0.97
N ALA A 191 -22.02 1.30 2.14
CA ALA A 191 -22.94 2.41 2.40
C ALA A 191 -22.64 3.64 1.53
N LEU A 192 -21.37 3.97 1.32
CA LEU A 192 -20.94 5.06 0.44
C LEU A 192 -21.37 4.80 -1.00
N LEU A 193 -21.14 3.59 -1.52
CA LEU A 193 -21.51 3.20 -2.88
C LEU A 193 -23.04 3.20 -3.07
N ALA A 194 -23.79 2.61 -2.14
CA ALA A 194 -25.25 2.57 -2.20
C ALA A 194 -25.90 3.97 -2.13
N ALA A 195 -25.19 4.95 -1.56
CA ALA A 195 -25.64 6.33 -1.43
C ALA A 195 -25.15 7.26 -2.54
N ASP A 196 -24.62 6.73 -3.66
CA ASP A 196 -24.09 7.53 -4.78
C ASP A 196 -22.98 8.49 -4.33
N LEU A 197 -22.02 7.95 -3.57
CA LEU A 197 -20.82 8.62 -3.05
C LEU A 197 -21.08 9.82 -2.13
N ARG A 198 -22.26 9.86 -1.52
CA ARG A 198 -22.63 10.91 -0.58
C ARG A 198 -21.84 10.82 0.73
N LEU A 199 -21.06 11.87 1.02
CA LEU A 199 -20.22 11.93 2.22
C LEU A 199 -20.99 11.86 3.54
N ASP A 200 -22.23 12.36 3.58
CA ASP A 200 -23.06 12.27 4.78
C ASP A 200 -23.48 10.82 5.08
N ALA A 201 -23.64 9.98 4.05
CA ALA A 201 -23.87 8.55 4.23
C ALA A 201 -22.65 7.84 4.80
N THR A 202 -21.43 8.22 4.37
CA THR A 202 -20.18 7.70 4.95
C THR A 202 -20.11 7.98 6.44
N VAL A 203 -20.30 9.25 6.83
CA VAL A 203 -20.30 9.69 8.24
C VAL A 203 -21.33 8.89 9.04
N LEU A 204 -22.56 8.79 8.53
CA LEU A 204 -23.63 8.05 9.18
C LEU A 204 -23.28 6.57 9.37
N ALA A 205 -22.71 5.94 8.36
CA ALA A 205 -22.28 4.53 8.43
C ALA A 205 -21.21 4.32 9.50
N MET A 206 -20.18 5.17 9.56
CA MET A 206 -19.13 5.08 10.59
C MET A 206 -19.69 5.25 12.00
N VAL A 207 -20.50 6.28 12.25
CA VAL A 207 -21.03 6.53 13.61
C VAL A 207 -22.09 5.51 14.03
N SER A 208 -22.66 4.76 13.08
CA SER A 208 -23.59 3.67 13.33
C SER A 208 -22.88 2.31 13.46
N ALA A 209 -21.61 2.22 13.10
CA ALA A 209 -20.84 0.99 13.15
C ALA A 209 -20.70 0.49 14.60
N PRO A 210 -20.75 -0.83 14.86
CA PRO A 210 -20.66 -1.38 16.21
C PRO A 210 -19.42 -0.92 16.97
N GLY A 211 -18.27 -0.77 16.29
CA GLY A 211 -17.01 -0.32 16.88
C GLY A 211 -17.03 1.14 17.37
N PHE A 212 -17.96 1.97 16.86
CA PHE A 212 -18.19 3.34 17.33
C PHE A 212 -19.34 3.40 18.33
N ALA A 213 -20.44 2.70 18.04
CA ALA A 213 -21.69 2.79 18.79
C ALA A 213 -21.70 1.99 20.11
N ARG A 214 -20.75 1.07 20.30
CA ARG A 214 -20.65 0.22 21.50
C ARG A 214 -19.27 0.33 22.11
N ARG A 215 -19.22 0.38 23.46
CA ARG A 215 -17.97 0.21 24.19
C ARG A 215 -17.56 -1.26 24.04
N ARG A 216 -16.31 -1.52 23.65
CA ARG A 216 -15.73 -2.88 23.73
C ARG A 216 -15.72 -3.28 25.21
N ASP A 217 -16.29 -4.44 25.54
CA ASP A 217 -16.22 -4.96 26.91
C ASP A 217 -14.74 -5.28 27.23
N ASP A 218 -14.25 -4.82 28.38
CA ASP A 218 -12.84 -4.91 28.82
C ASP A 218 -12.35 -6.35 29.12
N ASP A 219 -13.13 -7.39 28.78
CA ASP A 219 -12.90 -8.78 29.19
C ASP A 219 -11.89 -9.57 28.33
N THR A 220 -11.10 -8.89 27.50
CA THR A 220 -9.95 -9.50 26.78
C THR A 220 -8.66 -8.69 26.96
N ALA A 221 -8.43 -8.18 28.17
CA ALA A 221 -7.06 -7.83 28.55
C ALA A 221 -6.20 -9.11 28.50
N PRO A 222 -5.07 -9.14 27.78
CA PRO A 222 -4.12 -10.25 27.90
C PRO A 222 -3.66 -10.31 29.36
N PRO A 223 -3.48 -11.52 29.94
CA PRO A 223 -3.15 -11.64 31.36
C PRO A 223 -1.86 -10.88 31.63
N SER A 224 -1.97 -9.83 32.45
CA SER A 224 -0.82 -9.15 33.05
C SER A 224 -0.05 -10.18 33.86
N GLY A 225 1.12 -10.57 33.35
CA GLY A 225 2.06 -11.41 34.08
C GLY A 225 2.52 -10.66 35.32
N ASP A 226 2.26 -11.24 36.50
CA ASP A 226 2.90 -10.83 37.73
C ASP A 226 3.29 -12.06 38.54
N ASP A 227 4.45 -11.95 39.17
CA ASP A 227 5.32 -13.02 39.65
C ASP A 227 4.82 -13.77 40.90
N GLY A 228 5.07 -15.10 40.92
CA GLY A 228 5.57 -15.81 42.11
C GLY A 228 4.58 -16.56 43.01
N GLY A 229 4.79 -17.88 43.17
CA GLY A 229 4.57 -18.57 44.46
C GLY A 229 3.79 -19.89 44.47
N SER A 230 4.51 -21.01 44.22
CA SER A 230 4.32 -22.40 44.71
C SER A 230 3.13 -22.72 45.65
N SER A 231 2.27 -23.69 45.28
CA SER A 231 2.26 -25.06 45.85
C SER A 231 1.04 -25.91 45.43
N GLY A 232 1.30 -27.13 44.90
CA GLY A 232 0.64 -28.37 45.30
C GLY A 232 -0.71 -28.78 44.69
N GLY A 233 -0.71 -29.92 43.96
CA GLY A 233 -1.82 -30.89 43.96
C GLY A 233 -2.44 -31.25 42.60
N GLU A 234 -1.96 -32.32 41.98
CA GLU A 234 -2.74 -33.15 41.02
C GLU A 234 -3.75 -34.06 41.79
N PRO A 235 -4.75 -34.77 41.18
CA PRO A 235 -4.90 -35.08 39.74
C PRO A 235 -6.35 -35.10 39.14
N MET A 236 -6.40 -35.28 37.80
CA MET A 236 -7.49 -35.80 36.93
C MET A 236 -8.78 -34.96 36.80
N GLY A 237 -9.39 -34.72 35.63
CA GLY A 237 -9.22 -35.14 34.24
C GLY A 237 -10.48 -34.72 33.45
N SER A 238 -10.49 -34.97 32.13
CA SER A 238 -11.62 -34.89 31.18
C SER A 238 -11.86 -33.55 30.44
N ASP A 239 -11.33 -33.54 29.22
CA ASP A 239 -12.03 -33.29 27.93
C ASP A 239 -12.32 -31.86 27.40
N THR A 240 -11.46 -31.51 26.42
CA THR A 240 -11.74 -31.04 25.03
C THR A 240 -12.36 -29.67 24.74
N ALA A 241 -11.57 -28.85 24.03
CA ALA A 241 -11.81 -28.20 22.72
C ALA A 241 -10.99 -26.89 22.68
N GLY A 242 -9.94 -26.67 21.89
CA GLY A 242 -9.73 -27.01 20.48
C GLY A 242 -9.93 -25.74 19.65
N ALA A 243 -8.91 -24.86 19.59
CA ALA A 243 -8.84 -23.75 18.65
C ALA A 243 -8.03 -24.21 17.43
N ASP A 244 -8.58 -23.94 16.25
CA ASP A 244 -8.16 -24.46 14.96
C ASP A 244 -7.05 -23.57 14.38
N GLU A 245 -5.79 -24.00 14.52
CA GLU A 245 -4.66 -23.53 13.72
C GLU A 245 -4.75 -24.22 12.35
N SER A 246 -5.35 -23.55 11.37
CA SER A 246 -5.42 -24.03 10.00
C SER A 246 -4.84 -23.01 9.04
N SER A 247 -3.52 -23.07 8.85
CA SER A 247 -2.87 -23.02 7.54
C SER A 247 -1.60 -23.86 7.65
N GLY A 248 -1.41 -24.79 6.71
CA GLY A 248 -0.43 -25.87 6.82
C GLY A 248 0.99 -25.37 7.04
N ALA A 249 1.53 -25.57 8.25
CA ALA A 249 2.94 -25.36 8.53
C ALA A 249 3.78 -26.24 7.59
N PRO A 250 4.80 -25.69 6.93
CA PRO A 250 5.64 -26.43 6.00
C PRO A 250 6.38 -27.58 6.71
N PRO A 251 6.74 -28.68 6.02
CA PRO A 251 7.68 -29.64 6.57
C PRO A 251 8.98 -28.90 6.90
N SER A 252 9.43 -28.97 8.16
CA SER A 252 10.60 -28.24 8.63
C SER A 252 11.86 -28.71 7.91
N ASP A 253 12.46 -27.82 7.10
CA ASP A 253 13.85 -27.99 6.70
C ASP A 253 14.71 -27.87 7.97
N PRO A 254 15.55 -28.85 8.33
CA PRO A 254 16.35 -28.79 9.55
C PRO A 254 17.34 -27.62 9.58
N LEU A 255 17.56 -26.92 8.46
CA LEU A 255 18.48 -25.79 8.34
C LEU A 255 17.78 -24.43 8.41
N LEU A 256 16.45 -24.38 8.26
CA LEU A 256 15.68 -23.14 8.20
C LEU A 256 14.56 -23.11 9.23
N GLU A 257 14.51 -22.05 10.01
CA GLU A 257 13.32 -21.67 10.76
C GLU A 257 12.46 -20.74 9.90
N VAL A 258 11.20 -21.10 9.69
CA VAL A 258 10.29 -20.37 8.80
C VAL A 258 9.16 -19.76 9.62
N THR A 259 8.97 -18.46 9.47
CA THR A 259 7.84 -17.73 10.03
C THR A 259 7.01 -17.16 8.89
N VAL A 260 5.69 -17.35 8.97
CA VAL A 260 4.73 -16.79 8.03
C VAL A 260 3.85 -15.80 8.78
N VAL A 261 3.66 -14.63 8.20
CA VAL A 261 2.78 -13.59 8.68
C VAL A 261 1.80 -13.29 7.56
N GLN A 262 0.51 -13.49 7.81
CA GLN A 262 -0.52 -12.99 6.90
C GLN A 262 -0.55 -11.47 7.01
N THR A 263 -0.27 -10.79 5.91
CA THR A 263 -0.18 -9.32 5.84
C THR A 263 -1.42 -8.71 5.21
N GLY A 264 -2.32 -9.51 4.64
CA GLY A 264 -3.62 -9.04 4.18
C GLY A 264 -4.58 -10.21 3.95
N LEU A 265 -5.87 -9.99 4.20
CA LEU A 265 -6.92 -10.98 3.99
C LEU A 265 -8.16 -10.29 3.43
N TRP A 266 -8.76 -10.86 2.39
CA TRP A 266 -10.03 -10.40 1.82
C TRP A 266 -10.90 -11.56 1.37
N ALA A 267 -12.13 -11.28 0.98
CA ALA A 267 -13.16 -12.30 0.72
C ALA A 267 -12.78 -13.39 -0.30
N GLN A 268 -11.81 -13.13 -1.19
CA GLN A 268 -11.36 -14.04 -2.25
C GLN A 268 -9.84 -14.09 -2.38
N GLY A 269 -9.11 -13.87 -1.29
CA GLY A 269 -7.65 -13.94 -1.34
C GLY A 269 -6.95 -13.45 -0.08
N GLU A 270 -5.63 -13.56 -0.10
CA GLU A 270 -4.77 -13.16 1.02
C GLU A 270 -3.38 -12.78 0.52
N CYS A 271 -2.62 -12.06 1.33
CA CYS A 271 -1.20 -11.82 1.16
C CYS A 271 -0.44 -12.31 2.39
N ASN A 272 0.73 -12.91 2.14
CA ASN A 272 1.60 -13.47 3.16
C ASN A 272 3.02 -12.96 2.98
N GLU A 273 3.67 -12.61 4.09
CA GLU A 273 5.10 -12.38 4.18
C GLU A 273 5.76 -13.54 4.94
N VAL A 274 6.84 -14.05 4.36
CA VAL A 274 7.56 -15.22 4.86
C VAL A 274 8.99 -14.83 5.16
N THR A 275 9.43 -15.13 6.39
CA THR A 275 10.83 -15.01 6.81
C THR A 275 11.43 -16.40 6.95
N ALA A 276 12.50 -16.67 6.21
CA ALA A 276 13.31 -17.88 6.36
C ALA A 276 14.64 -17.51 7.04
N THR A 277 14.87 -18.05 8.24
CA THR A 277 16.06 -17.79 9.05
C THR A 277 16.98 -18.99 9.03
N ASN A 278 18.26 -18.79 8.70
CA ASN A 278 19.26 -19.85 8.71
C ASN A 278 19.70 -20.16 10.14
N VAL A 279 19.29 -21.32 10.64
CA VAL A 279 19.62 -21.81 11.99
C VAL A 279 20.83 -22.76 12.01
N SER A 280 21.50 -22.93 10.86
CA SER A 280 22.72 -23.73 10.74
C SER A 280 24.00 -22.90 10.98
N ASP A 281 25.14 -23.58 11.00
CA ASP A 281 26.47 -23.00 11.18
C ASP A 281 27.20 -22.68 9.86
N ALA A 282 26.54 -22.88 8.71
CA ALA A 282 27.08 -22.59 7.39
C ALA A 282 26.09 -21.78 6.54
N ALA A 283 26.59 -21.08 5.51
CA ALA A 283 25.71 -20.42 4.56
C ALA A 283 24.87 -21.45 3.80
N VAL A 284 23.56 -21.17 3.64
CA VAL A 284 22.62 -22.07 2.97
C VAL A 284 22.02 -21.40 1.75
N THR A 285 21.71 -22.20 0.73
CA THR A 285 20.74 -21.82 -0.30
C THR A 285 19.37 -22.30 0.15
N TRP A 286 18.38 -21.43 0.15
CA TRP A 286 17.09 -21.72 0.78
C TRP A 286 16.03 -22.09 -0.24
N ALA A 287 15.17 -23.02 0.19
CA ALA A 287 13.91 -23.34 -0.45
C ALA A 287 12.89 -23.69 0.65
N VAL A 288 11.67 -23.18 0.55
CA VAL A 288 10.56 -23.46 1.47
C VAL A 288 9.35 -23.92 0.67
N ARG A 289 8.55 -24.80 1.26
CA ARG A 289 7.47 -25.50 0.55
C ARG A 289 6.13 -25.18 1.20
N PHE A 290 5.17 -24.73 0.41
CA PHE A 290 3.80 -24.49 0.87
C PHE A 290 2.80 -25.25 -0.01
N THR A 291 1.80 -25.87 0.63
CA THR A 291 0.58 -26.28 -0.05
C THR A 291 -0.35 -25.07 -0.08
N LEU A 292 -0.69 -24.59 -1.27
CA LEU A 292 -1.48 -23.36 -1.44
C LEU A 292 -2.92 -23.72 -1.77
N GLU A 293 -3.88 -23.02 -1.15
CA GLU A 293 -5.31 -23.22 -1.42
C GLU A 293 -5.83 -22.35 -2.58
N GLY A 294 -5.02 -21.42 -3.10
CA GLY A 294 -5.36 -20.50 -4.17
C GLY A 294 -4.26 -20.32 -5.22
N GLU A 295 -4.54 -19.53 -6.25
CA GLU A 295 -3.57 -19.19 -7.29
C GLU A 295 -2.72 -17.98 -6.89
N ILE A 296 -1.40 -18.07 -7.08
CA ILE A 296 -0.49 -16.94 -6.83
C ILE A 296 -0.78 -15.83 -7.83
N THR A 297 -1.26 -14.69 -7.34
CA THR A 297 -1.52 -13.48 -8.15
C THR A 297 -0.36 -12.50 -8.11
N SER A 298 0.47 -12.55 -7.08
CA SER A 298 1.67 -11.72 -6.92
C SER A 298 2.72 -12.49 -6.14
N LEU A 299 3.98 -12.32 -6.53
CA LEU A 299 5.15 -12.96 -5.93
C LEU A 299 6.32 -11.98 -5.95
N TRP A 300 7.00 -11.81 -4.82
CA TRP A 300 8.20 -10.99 -4.75
C TRP A 300 9.30 -11.68 -3.94
N ASN A 301 10.55 -11.38 -4.28
CA ASN A 301 11.76 -11.88 -3.61
C ASN A 301 11.90 -13.42 -3.54
N ALA A 302 11.17 -14.16 -4.38
CA ALA A 302 11.32 -15.60 -4.54
C ALA A 302 11.02 -16.02 -5.99
N VAL A 303 11.45 -17.22 -6.35
CA VAL A 303 11.02 -17.94 -7.56
C VAL A 303 10.28 -19.20 -7.14
N THR A 304 9.25 -19.59 -7.91
CA THR A 304 8.44 -20.78 -7.60
C THR A 304 8.69 -21.91 -8.59
N THR A 305 8.65 -23.13 -8.06
CA THR A 305 8.59 -24.37 -8.84
C THR A 305 7.51 -25.26 -8.25
N ALA A 306 6.68 -25.86 -9.10
CA ALA A 306 5.68 -26.84 -8.66
C ALA A 306 6.36 -28.17 -8.30
N ASP A 307 5.96 -28.79 -7.19
CA ASP A 307 6.34 -30.14 -6.81
C ASP A 307 5.15 -30.91 -6.23
N GLY A 308 4.48 -31.68 -7.08
CA GLY A 308 3.22 -32.31 -6.74
C GLY A 308 2.11 -31.28 -6.53
N ASP A 309 1.42 -31.38 -5.40
CA ASP A 309 0.40 -30.42 -4.97
C ASP A 309 0.99 -29.20 -4.23
N ASP A 310 2.32 -29.19 -4.02
CA ASP A 310 3.01 -28.12 -3.33
C ASP A 310 3.67 -27.13 -4.28
N THR A 311 3.83 -25.91 -3.80
CA THR A 311 4.69 -24.89 -4.41
C THR A 311 5.96 -24.73 -3.59
N VAL A 312 7.11 -24.89 -4.25
CA VAL A 312 8.43 -24.65 -3.65
C VAL A 312 8.88 -23.25 -4.02
N PHE A 313 9.08 -22.41 -3.02
CA PHE A 313 9.64 -21.07 -3.12
C PHE A 313 11.14 -21.14 -2.85
N SER A 314 11.96 -20.66 -3.78
CA SER A 314 13.42 -20.58 -3.63
C SER A 314 13.89 -19.14 -3.78
N GLY A 315 15.09 -18.85 -3.27
CA GLY A 315 15.66 -17.51 -3.38
C GLY A 315 15.82 -17.01 -4.81
N ALA A 316 15.48 -15.74 -5.00
CA ALA A 316 15.80 -14.98 -6.20
C ALA A 316 17.32 -14.70 -6.26
N PRO A 317 17.87 -14.29 -7.43
CA PRO A 317 19.32 -14.13 -7.58
C PRO A 317 19.99 -13.23 -6.53
N HIS A 318 19.28 -12.22 -6.01
CA HIS A 318 19.79 -11.26 -5.03
C HIS A 318 19.69 -11.73 -3.58
N ASN A 319 18.91 -12.76 -3.27
CA ASN A 319 18.74 -13.29 -1.90
C ASN A 319 18.91 -14.81 -1.81
N LEU A 320 19.52 -15.45 -2.81
CA LEU A 320 19.64 -16.91 -2.92
C LEU A 320 20.36 -17.57 -1.74
N SER A 321 21.32 -16.88 -1.12
CA SER A 321 22.12 -17.43 -0.01
C SER A 321 21.87 -16.66 1.29
N ILE A 322 21.70 -17.40 2.39
CA ILE A 322 21.50 -16.88 3.73
C ILE A 322 22.70 -17.30 4.60
N GLU A 323 23.42 -16.33 5.14
CA GLU A 323 24.52 -16.57 6.09
C GLU A 323 24.00 -17.12 7.44
N PRO A 324 24.84 -17.78 8.26
CA PRO A 324 24.43 -18.25 9.58
C PRO A 324 23.77 -17.16 10.43
N ALA A 325 22.63 -17.48 11.04
CA ALA A 325 21.80 -16.56 11.85
C ALA A 325 21.24 -15.32 11.11
N ALA A 326 21.35 -15.25 9.78
CA ALA A 326 20.68 -14.26 8.96
C ALA A 326 19.33 -14.79 8.45
N SER A 327 18.55 -13.91 7.83
CA SER A 327 17.24 -14.26 7.26
C SER A 327 17.09 -13.73 5.84
N ALA A 328 16.30 -14.43 5.03
CA ALA A 328 15.73 -13.91 3.80
C ALA A 328 14.22 -13.71 3.98
N GLN A 329 13.68 -12.69 3.32
CA GLN A 329 12.26 -12.40 3.31
C GLN A 329 11.72 -12.44 1.88
N PHE A 330 10.54 -13.01 1.73
CA PHE A 330 9.77 -13.00 0.49
C PHE A 330 8.27 -12.95 0.82
N GLY A 331 7.44 -12.73 -0.19
CA GLY A 331 6.00 -12.81 0.02
C GLY A 331 5.24 -13.12 -1.25
N PHE A 332 3.98 -13.46 -1.06
CA PHE A 332 3.08 -13.83 -2.13
C PHE A 332 1.63 -13.49 -1.76
N CYS A 333 0.81 -13.23 -2.77
CA CYS A 333 -0.63 -13.11 -2.61
C CYS A 333 -1.34 -14.21 -3.38
N LEU A 334 -2.44 -14.73 -2.81
CA LEU A 334 -3.30 -15.75 -3.37
C LEU A 334 -4.66 -15.17 -3.75
N ALA A 335 -5.27 -15.74 -4.78
CA ALA A 335 -6.69 -15.62 -5.05
C ALA A 335 -7.36 -17.00 -4.93
N TYR A 336 -8.51 -17.04 -4.24
CA TYR A 336 -9.31 -18.24 -3.97
C TYR A 336 -10.51 -18.36 -4.91
#